data_AF-A0A842AL75-F1
#
_entry.id   AF-A0A842AL75-F1
#
_cell.length_a   1.000
_cell.length_b   1.000
_cell.length_c   1.000
_cell.angle_alpha   90.00
_cell.angle_beta   90.00
_cell.angle_gamma   90.00
#
_symmetry.space_group_name_H-M   'P 1'
#
loop_
_entity.id
_entity.type
_entity.pdbx_description
1 polymer ?
#
loop_
_entity_poly.entity_id
_entity_poly.type
_entity_poly.pdbx_seq_one_letter_code
_entity_poly.pdbx_strand_id
1 'polypeptide(L)' 'MYFRYFYISSAIGLILLFVAQSLDFVKKIAIEGGLLNGSAYPDLLRTGLMPIPIIFFCISFVFLMLYIYKDLKTK' A
#
# COMPACT_ATOMS: atom_id res chain seq x y z
N MET A 1 12.63 -1.19 20.70
CA MET A 1 13.42 -1.59 19.50
C MET A 1 12.52 -1.90 18.29
N TYR A 2 11.46 -2.70 18.42
CA TYR A 2 10.52 -3.04 17.33
C TYR A 2 9.69 -1.88 16.76
N PHE A 3 9.57 -0.75 17.48
CA PHE A 3 8.72 0.37 17.08
C PHE A 3 9.25 1.14 15.86
N ARG A 4 10.58 1.28 15.71
CA ARG A 4 11.18 1.87 14.51
C ARG A 4 10.89 1.01 13.28
N TYR A 5 10.93 -0.31 13.41
CA TYR A 5 10.63 -1.24 12.32
C TYR A 5 9.15 -1.21 11.91
N PHE A 6 8.23 -1.04 12.86
CA PHE A 6 6.80 -0.83 12.56
C PHE A 6 6.57 0.46 11.75
N TYR A 7 7.14 1.59 12.17
CA TYR A 7 7.02 2.84 11.44
C TYR A 7 7.64 2.76 10.04
N ILE A 8 8.82 2.15 9.92
CA ILE A 8 9.49 1.95 8.64
C ILE A 8 8.66 1.05 7.72
N SER A 9 8.15 -0.08 8.22
CA SER A 9 7.29 -1.00 7.45
C SER A 9 5.99 -0.34 6.98
N SER A 10 5.33 0.43 7.85
CA SER A 10 4.12 1.19 7.50
C SER A 10 4.40 2.29 6.48
N ALA A 11 5.51 3.02 6.63
CA ALA A 11 5.92 4.04 5.66
C ALA A 11 6.22 3.42 4.29
N ILE A 12 6.93 2.29 4.26
CA ILE A 12 7.21 1.54 3.02
C ILE A 12 5.91 1.06 2.36
N GLY A 13 4.97 0.51 3.14
CA GLY A 13 3.66 0.09 2.63
C GLY A 13 2.84 1.25 2.03
N LEU A 14 2.84 2.41 2.69
CA LEU A 14 2.19 3.63 2.18
C LEU A 14 2.85 4.17 0.92
N ILE A 15 4.19 4.16 0.85
CA ILE A 15 4.93 4.57 -0.34
C ILE A 15 4.60 3.63 -1.51
N LEU A 16 4.54 2.32 -1.27
CA LEU A 16 4.17 1.35 -2.31
C LEU A 16 2.74 1.55 -2.81
N LEU A 17 1.78 1.83 -1.92
CA LEU A 17 0.41 2.20 -2.31
C LEU A 17 0.40 3.46 -3.18
N PHE A 18 1.14 4.48 -2.77
CA PHE A 18 1.22 5.75 -3.48
C PHE A 18 1.84 5.60 -4.87
N VAL A 19 2.92 4.82 -5.00
CA VAL A 19 3.57 4.52 -6.29
C VAL A 19 2.63 3.72 -7.19
N ALA A 20 1.92 2.72 -6.66
CA ALA A 20 0.96 1.94 -7.43
C ALA A 20 -0.18 2.82 -7.98
N GLN A 21 -0.76 3.70 -7.14
CA GLN A 21 -1.79 4.63 -7.57
C GLN A 21 -1.26 5.68 -8.57
N SER A 22 -0.03 6.16 -8.36
CA SER A 22 0.60 7.13 -9.27
C SER A 22 0.84 6.54 -10.66
N LEU A 23 1.28 5.28 -10.74
CA LEU A 23 1.45 4.57 -12.01
C LEU A 23 0.12 4.39 -12.74
N ASP A 24 -0.95 4.04 -12.01
CA ASP A 24 -2.27 3.88 -12.60
C ASP A 24 -2.82 5.23 -13.12
N PHE A 25 -2.59 6.31 -12.38
CA PHE A 25 -2.94 7.66 -12.78
C PHE A 25 -2.19 8.12 -14.05
N VAL A 26 -0.87 7.90 -14.11
CA VAL A 26 -0.07 8.22 -15.30
C VAL A 26 -0.54 7.40 -16.50
N LYS A 27 -0.86 6.12 -16.29
CA LYS A 27 -1.36 5.24 -17.35
C LYS A 27 -2.74 5.70 -17.86
N LYS A 28 -3.62 6.14 -16.96
CA LYS A 28 -4.91 6.73 -17.32
C LYS A 28 -4.73 8.00 -18.16
N ILE A 29 -3.86 8.90 -17.76
CA ILE A 29 -3.54 10.13 -18.53
C ILE A 29 -2.97 9.78 -19.91
N ALA A 30 -2.06 8.80 -20.00
CA ALA A 30 -1.47 8.40 -21.26
C ALA A 30 -2.49 7.76 -22.23
N ILE A 31 -3.49 7.06 -21.70
CA ILE A 31 -4.59 6.50 -22.50
C ILE A 31 -5.57 7.62 -22.92
N GLU A 32 -5.99 8.49 -22.00
CA GLU A 32 -6.90 9.61 -22.31
C GLU A 32 -6.25 10.63 -23.28
N GLY A 33 -4.93 10.79 -23.20
CA GLY A 33 -4.14 11.62 -24.11
C GLY A 33 -3.83 10.97 -25.47
N GLY A 34 -4.31 9.74 -25.72
CA GLY A 34 -4.12 9.04 -26.99
C GLY A 34 -2.69 8.53 -27.26
N LEU A 35 -1.80 8.57 -26.25
CA LEU A 35 -0.43 8.04 -26.33
C LEU A 35 -0.38 6.51 -26.24
N LEU A 36 -1.37 5.89 -25.57
CA LEU A 36 -1.47 4.45 -25.40
C LEU A 36 -2.88 3.94 -25.74
N ASN A 37 -2.94 2.87 -26.53
CA ASN A 37 -4.19 2.15 -26.80
C ASN A 37 -4.49 1.16 -25.67
N GLY A 38 -5.68 1.28 -25.06
CA GLY A 38 -6.14 0.39 -23.98
C GLY A 38 -7.35 0.98 -23.24
N SER A 39 -8.02 0.19 -22.40
CA SER A 39 -9.12 0.71 -21.57
C SER A 39 -8.57 1.62 -20.46
N ALA A 40 -9.08 2.85 -20.35
CA ALA A 40 -8.68 3.85 -19.34
C ALA A 40 -8.95 3.41 -17.88
N TYR A 41 -9.72 2.34 -17.70
CA TYR A 41 -10.02 1.70 -16.41
C TYR A 41 -9.47 0.26 -16.40
N PRO A 42 -8.16 0.06 -16.21
CA PRO A 42 -7.70 -1.22 -15.70
C PRO A 42 -8.18 -1.33 -14.24
N ASP A 43 -8.97 -2.35 -13.91
CA ASP A 43 -9.35 -2.61 -12.52
C ASP A 43 -8.09 -2.70 -11.65
N LEU A 44 -7.88 -1.72 -10.77
CA LEU A 44 -6.75 -1.64 -9.84
C LEU A 44 -6.66 -2.89 -8.94
N LEU A 45 -7.81 -3.50 -8.65
CA LEU A 45 -7.94 -4.76 -7.89
C LEU A 45 -7.55 -6.01 -8.68
N ARG A 46 -7.46 -5.89 -10.01
CA ARG A 46 -7.18 -7.01 -10.92
C ARG A 46 -5.73 -7.03 -11.38
N THR A 47 -4.99 -5.93 -11.20
CA THR A 47 -3.54 -5.93 -11.32
C THR A 47 -2.94 -6.66 -10.12
N GLY A 48 -2.29 -7.80 -10.36
CA GLY A 48 -1.66 -8.66 -9.34
C GLY A 48 -0.57 -8.00 -8.48
N LEU A 49 -0.34 -6.69 -8.62
CA LEU A 49 0.51 -5.87 -7.74
C LEU A 49 -0.19 -5.38 -6.48
N MET A 50 -1.52 -5.27 -6.46
CA MET A 50 -2.29 -4.76 -5.31
C MET A 50 -2.21 -5.62 -4.02
N PRO A 51 -2.02 -6.95 -4.09
CA PRO A 51 -1.86 -7.78 -2.88
C PRO A 51 -0.66 -7.37 -2.03
N ILE A 52 0.43 -6.91 -2.63
CA ILE A 52 1.69 -6.59 -1.94
C ILE A 52 1.50 -5.47 -0.90
N PRO A 53 0.99 -4.28 -1.26
CA PRO A 53 0.76 -3.22 -0.28
C PRO A 53 -0.29 -3.58 0.77
N ILE A 54 -1.32 -4.36 0.41
CA ILE A 54 -2.34 -4.82 1.36
C ILE A 54 -1.72 -5.76 2.41
N ILE A 55 -0.88 -6.70 1.98
CA ILE A 55 -0.16 -7.61 2.89
C ILE A 55 0.74 -6.81 3.83
N PHE A 56 1.47 -5.81 3.31
CA PHE A 56 2.30 -4.92 4.13
C PHE A 56 1.48 -4.14 5.16
N PHE A 57 0.33 -3.60 4.75
CA PHE A 57 -0.57 -2.89 5.65
C PHE A 57 -1.12 -3.81 6.76
N CYS A 58 -1.55 -5.03 6.41
CA CYS A 58 -2.04 -6.03 7.36
C CYS A 58 -0.94 -6.44 8.37
N ILE A 59 0.29 -6.68 7.91
CA ILE A 59 1.42 -7.01 8.80
C ILE A 59 1.67 -5.86 9.77
N SER A 60 1.74 -4.63 9.27
CA SER A 60 1.86 -3.44 10.12
C SER A 60 0.73 -3.38 11.16
N PHE A 61 -0.52 -3.56 10.75
CA PHE A 61 -1.66 -3.52 11.66
C PHE A 61 -1.59 -4.56 12.80
N VAL A 62 -1.13 -5.78 12.51
CA VAL A 62 -0.91 -6.81 13.53
C VAL A 62 0.16 -6.38 14.54
N PHE A 63 1.26 -5.79 14.06
CA PHE A 63 2.30 -5.26 14.96
C PHE A 63 1.79 -4.10 15.83
N LEU A 64 0.90 -3.24 15.30
CA LEU A 64 0.25 -2.18 16.08
C LEU A 64 -0.65 -2.75 17.19
N MET A 65 -1.49 -3.75 16.85
CA MET A 65 -2.36 -4.43 17.82
C MET A 65 -1.57 -5.10 18.94
N LEU A 66 -0.50 -5.83 18.59
CA LEU A 66 0.40 -6.45 19.58
C LEU A 66 1.06 -5.42 20.49
N TYR A 67 1.41 -4.24 19.95
CA TYR A 67 1.96 -3.15 20.74
C TYR A 67 0.96 -2.61 21.75
N ILE A 68 -0.26 -2.27 21.32
CA ILE A 68 -1.33 -1.76 22.19
C ILE A 68 -1.65 -2.78 23.28
N TYR A 69 -1.74 -4.07 22.93
CA TYR A 69 -1.99 -5.14 23.89
C TYR A 69 -0.87 -5.24 24.95
N LYS A 70 0.39 -5.15 24.54
CA LYS A 70 1.52 -5.15 25.47
C LYS A 70 1.48 -3.94 26.41
N ASP A 71 1.19 -2.76 25.88
CA ASP A 71 1.13 -1.52 26.67
C ASP A 71 0.00 -1.58 27.72
N LEU A 72 -1.18 -2.06 27.31
CA LEU A 72 -2.32 -2.29 28.21
C LEU A 72 -2.06 -3.37 29.27
N LYS A 73 -1.30 -4.43 28.95
CA LYS A 73 -0.98 -5.51 29.89
C LYS A 73 0.08 -5.11 30.93
N THR A 74 0.90 -4.11 30.62
CA THR A 74 1.98 -3.64 31.51
C THR A 74 1.48 -2.56 32.49
N LYS A 75 0.20 -2.18 32.39
CA LYS A 75 -0.49 -1.22 33.25
C LYS A 75 -1.46 -1.95 34.17
#